data_AF-A0A1E3X352-F1
#
_entry.id   AF-A0A1E3X352-F1
#
_cell.length_a   1.000
_cell.length_b   1.000
_cell.length_c   1.000
_cell.angle_alpha   90.00
_cell.angle_beta   90.00
_cell.angle_gamma   90.00
#
_symmetry.space_group_name_H-M   'P 1'
#
loop_
_entity.id
_entity.type
_entity.pdbx_description
1 polymer ?
#
loop_
_entity_poly.entity_id
_entity_poly.type
_entity_poly.pdbx_seq_one_letter_code
_entity_poly.pdbx_strand_id
1 'polypeptide(L)' 'GNIYRIFSFFDKGNLVVLGNAFQKKTQKVPRKEIEKALKIMKEYFHEKK' A
#
# COMPACT_ATOMS: atom_id res chain seq x y z
N GLY A 1 14.26 15.93 0.65
CA GLY A 1 13.75 15.41 1.93
C GLY A 1 13.60 13.92 1.84
N ASN A 2 14.12 13.18 2.81
CA ASN A 2 14.15 11.70 2.82
C ASN A 2 12.87 11.12 3.43
N ILE A 3 11.71 11.63 3.00
CA ILE A 3 10.40 11.21 3.53
C ILE A 3 9.82 10.15 2.59
N TYR A 4 9.44 9.01 3.16
CA TYR A 4 8.79 7.90 2.46
C TYR A 4 7.38 7.70 3.00
N ARG A 5 6.47 7.26 2.13
CA ARG A 5 5.11 6.87 2.49
C ARG A 5 4.91 5.42 2.08
N ILE A 6 4.39 4.61 2.98
CA ILE A 6 4.12 3.19 2.77
C ILE A 6 2.62 2.98 2.81
N PHE A 7 2.08 2.21 1.86
CA PHE A 7 0.73 1.69 1.92
C PHE A 7 0.74 0.36 2.65
N SER A 8 -0.10 0.26 3.67
CA SER A 8 -0.27 -0.94 4.47
C SER A 8 -1.75 -1.21 4.68
N PHE A 9 -2.09 -2.47 4.90
CA PHE A 9 -3.45 -2.88 5.25
C PHE A 9 -3.41 -3.94 6.35
N PHE A 10 -4.49 -4.02 7.11
CA PHE A 10 -4.66 -5.05 8.12
C PHE A 10 -5.21 -6.32 7.49
N ASP A 11 -4.72 -7.44 7.97
CA ASP A 11 -5.22 -8.78 7.65
C ASP A 11 -5.36 -9.57 8.96
N LYS A 12 -6.29 -10.55 8.96
CA LYS A 12 -6.75 -11.38 10.10
C LYS A 12 -6.10 -11.05 11.47
N GLY A 13 -6.78 -10.23 12.26
CA GLY A 13 -6.35 -9.87 13.62
C GLY A 13 -5.31 -8.76 13.63
N ASN A 14 -4.12 -9.04 14.16
CA ASN A 14 -3.04 -8.07 14.38
C ASN A 14 -1.96 -8.10 13.28
N LEU A 15 -2.24 -8.70 12.12
CA LEU A 15 -1.27 -8.78 11.02
C LEU A 15 -1.35 -7.50 10.16
N VAL A 16 -0.22 -6.81 10.04
CA VAL A 16 -0.08 -5.64 9.15
C VAL A 16 0.71 -6.08 7.93
N VAL A 17 0.10 -5.98 6.75
CA VAL A 17 0.75 -6.26 5.48
C VAL A 17 1.23 -4.93 4.88
N LEU A 18 2.54 -4.84 4.65
CA LEU A 18 3.17 -3.71 3.98
C LEU A 18 3.21 -4.00 2.47
N GLY A 19 2.54 -3.15 1.69
CA GLY A 19 2.48 -3.29 0.23
C GLY A 19 3.53 -2.42 -0.47
N ASN A 20 3.07 -1.42 -1.23
CA ASN A 20 3.93 -0.48 -1.95
C ASN A 20 4.45 0.62 -1.00
N ALA A 21 5.73 1.01 -1.16
CA ALA A 21 6.29 2.24 -0.63
C ALA A 21 6.76 3.19 -1.74
N PHE A 22 6.66 4.50 -1.51
CA PHE A 22 7.16 5.53 -2.42
C PHE A 22 7.79 6.71 -1.69
N GLN A 23 8.79 7.34 -2.32
CA GLN A 23 9.37 8.57 -1.81
C GLN A 23 8.41 9.73 -2.03
N LYS A 24 8.17 10.55 -0.99
CA LYS A 24 7.30 11.73 -1.05
C LYS A 24 7.94 12.79 -1.95
N LYS A 25 7.55 12.81 -3.22
CA LYS A 25 7.94 13.84 -4.20
C LYS A 25 6.96 15.02 -4.23
N THR A 26 5.70 14.79 -3.91
CA THR A 26 4.64 15.79 -3.89
C THR A 26 3.83 15.72 -2.59
N GLN A 27 3.12 16.79 -2.24
CA GLN A 27 2.33 16.83 -1.00
C GLN A 27 1.15 15.85 -1.05
N LYS A 28 0.45 15.81 -2.19
CA LYS A 28 -0.66 14.89 -2.45
C LYS A 28 -0.15 13.49 -2.83
N VAL A 29 -0.88 12.47 -2.44
CA VAL A 29 -0.59 11.10 -2.86
C VAL A 29 -0.98 10.93 -4.33
N PRO A 30 -0.07 10.47 -5.22
CA PRO A 30 -0.42 10.22 -6.61
C PRO A 30 -1.53 9.16 -6.71
N ARG A 31 -2.57 9.42 -7.52
CA ARG A 31 -3.69 8.46 -7.72
C ARG A 31 -3.23 7.09 -8.20
N LYS A 32 -2.22 7.05 -9.07
CA LYS A 32 -1.60 5.82 -9.58
C LYS A 32 -1.06 4.92 -8.46
N GLU A 33 -0.48 5.50 -7.42
CA GLU A 33 0.04 4.73 -6.28
C GLU A 33 -1.09 4.18 -5.41
N ILE A 34 -2.19 4.92 -5.27
CA ILE A 34 -3.40 4.46 -4.57
C ILE A 34 -4.02 3.27 -5.31
N GLU A 35 -4.21 3.38 -6.63
CA GLU A 35 -4.75 2.30 -7.46
C GLU A 35 -3.87 1.06 -7.40
N LYS A 36 -2.54 1.23 -7.43
CA LYS A 36 -1.59 0.13 -7.28
C LYS A 36 -1.69 -0.54 -5.91
N ALA A 37 -1.81 0.23 -4.83
CA ALA A 37 -2.00 -0.31 -3.49
C ALA A 37 -3.30 -1.13 -3.37
N LEU A 38 -4.40 -0.63 -3.95
CA LEU A 38 -5.68 -1.36 -3.98
C LEU A 38 -5.59 -2.66 -4.79
N LYS A 39 -4.86 -2.64 -5.91
CA LYS A 39 -4.62 -3.84 -6.73
C LYS A 39 -3.83 -4.90 -5.94
N ILE A 40 -2.74 -4.51 -5.30
CA ILE A 40 -1.91 -5.40 -4.45
C ILE A 40 -2.75 -6.01 -3.33
N MET A 41 -3.58 -5.21 -2.66
CA MET A 41 -4.46 -5.70 -1.61
C MET A 41 -5.46 -6.74 -2.14
N LYS A 42 -6.10 -6.47 -3.30
CA LYS A 42 -7.02 -7.42 -3.92
C LYS A 42 -6.34 -8.72 -4.32
N GLU A 43 -5.15 -8.64 -4.92
CA GLU A 43 -4.34 -9.81 -5.29
C GLU A 43 -3.96 -10.64 -4.07
N TYR A 44 -3.50 -9.99 -2.99
CA TYR A 44 -3.19 -10.66 -1.72
C TYR A 44 -4.37 -11.46 -1.17
N PHE A 45 -5.57 -10.87 -1.13
CA PHE A 45 -6.76 -11.57 -0.63
C PHE A 45 -7.29 -12.65 -1.59
N HIS A 46 -6.99 -12.53 -2.89
CA HIS A 46 -7.30 -13.57 -3.87
C HIS A 46 -6.38 -14.78 -3.65
N GLU A 47 -5.06 -14.57 -3.59
CA GLU A 47 -4.08 -15.66 -3.39
C GLU A 47 -4.23 -16.37 -2.05
N LYS A 48 -4.74 -15.68 -1.03
CA LYS A 48 -5.00 -16.26 0.29
C LYS A 48 -6.24 -17.16 0.35
N LYS A 49 -7.06 -17.17 -0.71
CA LYS A 49 -8.31 -17.94 -0.79
C LYS A 49 -8.05 -19.38 -1.20
#